data_AF-A0A3C1DID6-F1
#
_entry.id   AF-A0A3C1DID6-F1
#
_cell.length_a   1.000
_cell.length_b   1.000
_cell.length_c   1.000
_cell.angle_alpha   90.00
_cell.angle_beta   90.00
_cell.angle_gamma   90.00
#
_symmetry.space_group_name_H-M   'P 1'
#
loop_
_entity.id
_entity.type
_entity.pdbx_description
1 polymer ?
#
loop_
_entity_poly.entity_id
_entity_poly.type
_entity_poly.pdbx_seq_one_letter_code
_entity_poly.pdbx_strand_id
1 'polypeptide(L)'
;APGSTQGYSYEWRDANVVSGQTYYYWLEDVDLSGNPTLHGPVSATYQIPTAVSSTSFDTEGPRDPLLPVVFLALFTALILAVYTVNHAARRNVN
;
A
#
# COMPACT_ATOMS: atom_id res chain seq x y z
N ALA A 1 10.82 21.10 31.71
CA ALA A 1 12.09 20.95 32.45
C ALA A 1 13.08 20.19 31.57
N PRO A 2 14.40 20.33 31.76
CA PRO A 2 15.34 19.32 31.28
C PRO A 2 14.87 17.95 31.78
N GLY A 3 14.75 16.95 30.90
CA GLY A 3 14.15 15.65 31.24
C GLY A 3 12.66 15.51 30.90
N SER A 4 12.25 15.93 29.70
CA SER A 4 10.97 15.50 29.13
C SER A 4 10.88 13.97 29.10
N THR A 5 9.73 13.39 29.48
CA THR A 5 9.47 11.94 29.33
C THR A 5 9.28 11.53 27.87
N GLN A 6 9.03 12.49 26.98
CA GLN A 6 9.09 12.29 25.54
C GLN A 6 10.53 12.47 25.06
N GLY A 7 11.01 11.46 24.33
CA GLY A 7 12.30 11.52 23.63
C GLY A 7 12.33 12.63 22.56
N TYR A 8 13.51 12.83 21.97
CA TYR A 8 13.74 13.87 20.98
C TYR A 8 14.27 13.25 19.67
N SER A 9 13.94 13.84 18.52
CA SER A 9 14.47 13.44 17.22
C SER A 9 15.62 14.34 16.83
N TYR A 10 16.76 13.75 16.52
CA TYR A 10 17.96 14.46 16.05
C TYR A 10 18.25 14.05 14.61
N GLU A 11 18.52 15.03 13.75
CA GLU A 11 18.99 14.79 12.39
C GLU A 11 20.31 15.53 12.16
N TRP A 12 21.18 14.90 11.38
CA TRP A 12 22.36 15.54 10.82
C TRP A 12 22.52 15.08 9.37
N ARG A 13 22.83 16.03 8.49
CA ARG A 13 22.97 15.78 7.05
C ARG A 13 24.44 15.81 6.67
N ASP A 14 24.98 14.65 6.28
CA ASP A 14 26.30 14.59 5.65
C ASP A 14 26.19 15.04 4.18
N ALA A 15 26.79 16.19 3.87
CA ALA A 15 26.79 16.77 2.53
C ALA A 15 27.96 16.29 1.65
N ASN A 16 28.96 15.61 2.23
CA ASN A 16 30.22 15.29 1.57
C ASN A 16 30.37 13.78 1.29
N VAL A 17 29.25 13.12 0.98
CA VAL A 17 29.21 11.70 0.65
C VAL A 17 29.40 11.44 -0.85
N VAL A 18 30.10 10.35 -1.17
CA VAL A 18 30.41 9.92 -2.54
C VAL A 18 29.55 8.71 -2.90
N SER A 19 28.97 8.74 -4.11
CA SER A 19 28.11 7.65 -4.60
C SER A 19 28.89 6.33 -4.67
N GLY A 20 28.26 5.25 -4.23
CA GLY A 20 28.83 3.90 -4.17
C GLY A 20 29.60 3.59 -2.89
N GLN A 21 29.82 4.59 -2.01
CA GLN A 21 30.58 4.39 -0.78
C GLN A 21 29.66 4.04 0.40
N THR A 22 30.14 3.16 1.27
CA THR A 22 29.52 2.84 2.56
C THR A 22 30.18 3.64 3.67
N TYR A 23 29.34 4.38 4.40
CA TYR A 23 29.73 5.20 5.55
C TYR A 23 29.22 4.56 6.84
N TYR A 24 29.93 4.81 7.94
CA TYR A 24 29.60 4.33 9.27
C TYR A 24 29.45 5.53 10.20
N TYR A 25 28.35 5.57 10.95
CA TYR A 25 27.99 6.69 11.81
C TYR A 25 27.77 6.22 13.24
N TRP A 26 28.26 7.02 14.19
CA TRP A 26 27.99 6.90 15.61
C TRP A 26 27.28 8.16 16.08
N LEU A 27 26.35 7.99 17.02
CA LEU A 27 25.78 9.08 17.78
C LEU A 27 26.47 9.12 19.14
N GLU A 28 27.10 10.23 19.47
CA GLU A 28 27.64 10.48 20.81
C GLU A 28 26.65 11.33 21.59
N ASP A 29 26.24 10.87 22.77
CA ASP A 29 25.54 11.71 23.75
C ASP A 29 26.45 11.96 24.96
N VAL A 30 26.32 13.15 25.56
CA VAL A 30 27.13 13.57 26.71
C VAL A 30 26.17 13.89 27.85
N ASP A 31 26.38 13.25 28.99
CA ASP A 31 25.55 13.45 30.17
C ASP A 31 25.83 14.80 30.87
N LEU A 32 25.03 15.14 31.89
CA LEU A 32 25.20 16.39 32.65
C LEU A 32 26.52 16.45 33.46
N SER A 33 27.18 15.31 33.64
CA SER A 33 28.49 15.21 34.28
C SER A 33 29.64 15.25 33.27
N GLY A 34 29.34 15.35 31.97
CA GLY A 34 30.32 15.38 30.89
C GLY A 34 30.78 14.00 30.40
N ASN A 35 30.14 12.91 30.81
CA ASN A 35 30.53 11.57 30.36
C ASN A 35 29.91 11.25 28.99
N PRO A 36 30.71 10.82 28.00
CA PRO A 36 30.19 10.44 26.69
C PRO A 36 29.68 8.99 26.67
N THR A 37 28.64 8.75 25.90
CA THR A 37 28.16 7.41 25.48
C THR A 37 28.03 7.37 23.97
N LEU A 38 28.57 6.33 23.34
CA LEU A 38 28.52 6.13 21.89
C LEU A 38 27.47 5.08 21.51
N HIS A 39 26.59 5.45 20.60
CA HIS A 39 25.57 4.58 20.00
C HIS A 39 25.90 4.32 18.54
N GLY A 40 26.10 3.06 18.16
CA GLY A 40 26.41 2.67 16.79
C GLY A 40 27.51 1.60 16.69
N PRO A 41 28.08 1.37 15.49
CA PRO A 41 27.80 2.11 14.27
C PRO A 41 26.48 1.72 13.60
N VAL A 42 25.92 2.68 12.87
CA VAL A 42 24.97 2.43 11.79
C VAL A 42 25.69 2.64 10.46
N SER A 43 25.45 1.76 9.48
CA SER A 43 26.02 1.90 8.14
C SER A 43 24.99 2.35 7.12
N ALA A 44 25.45 3.13 6.13
CA ALA A 44 24.65 3.52 4.98
C ALA A 44 25.51 3.56 3.72
N THR A 45 25.05 2.91 2.66
CA THR A 45 25.64 3.04 1.32
C THR A 45 24.94 4.19 0.59
N TYR A 46 25.70 5.22 0.23
CA TYR A 46 25.15 6.35 -0.50
C TYR A 46 25.08 6.03 -1.99
N GLN A 47 23.91 6.16 -2.58
CA GLN A 47 23.70 6.09 -4.03
C GLN A 47 23.02 7.37 -4.49
N ILE A 48 23.49 7.93 -5.60
CA ILE A 48 22.75 8.98 -6.30
C ILE A 48 21.39 8.38 -6.69
N PRO A 49 20.26 9.00 -6.32
CA PRO A 49 18.96 8.48 -6.67
C PRO A 49 18.80 8.37 -8.19
N THR A 50 18.56 7.16 -8.69
CA THR A 50 18.06 6.97 -10.05
C THR A 50 16.56 7.22 -10.01
N ALA A 51 16.06 8.20 -10.75
CA ALA A 51 14.62 8.43 -10.86
C ALA A 51 13.97 7.22 -11.53
N VAL A 52 13.20 6.43 -10.77
CA VAL A 52 12.33 5.38 -11.30
C VAL A 52 10.94 5.97 -11.44
N SER A 53 10.42 6.01 -12.67
CA SER A 53 9.03 6.41 -12.91
C SER A 53 8.12 5.27 -12.45
N SER A 54 7.36 5.48 -11.38
CA SER A 54 6.30 4.56 -10.98
C SER A 54 5.15 4.69 -11.97
N THR A 55 5.05 3.76 -12.92
CA THR A 55 3.86 3.63 -13.76
C THR A 55 2.70 3.17 -12.89
N SER A 56 1.58 3.89 -12.95
CA SER A 56 0.34 3.51 -12.27
C SER A 56 -0.05 2.08 -12.64
N PHE A 57 -0.43 1.30 -11.63
CA PHE A 57 -1.12 0.04 -11.85
C PHE A 57 -2.59 0.37 -12.08
N ASP A 58 -2.95 0.62 -13.34
CA ASP A 58 -4.35 0.77 -13.72
C ASP A 58 -5.00 -0.62 -13.75
N THR A 59 -5.93 -0.86 -12.82
CA THR A 59 -6.82 -2.03 -12.86
C THR A 59 -7.84 -1.83 -13.97
N GLU A 60 -7.39 -1.91 -15.23
CA GLU A 60 -8.29 -2.03 -16.36
C GLU A 60 -8.83 -3.47 -16.41
N GLY A 61 -9.77 -3.78 -15.51
CA GLY A 61 -10.64 -4.93 -15.72
C GLY A 61 -11.40 -4.75 -17.05
N PRO A 62 -11.63 -5.81 -17.85
CA PRO A 62 -12.35 -5.69 -19.11
C PRO A 62 -13.68 -4.96 -18.91
N ARG A 63 -13.77 -3.73 -19.42
CA ARG A 63 -15.02 -2.96 -19.47
C ARG A 63 -15.86 -3.46 -20.64
N ASP A 64 -16.22 -4.74 -20.63
CA ASP A 64 -17.20 -5.29 -21.56
C ASP A 64 -18.58 -5.20 -20.89
N PRO A 65 -19.33 -4.10 -21.08
CA PRO A 65 -20.64 -3.91 -20.44
C PRO A 65 -21.67 -4.96 -20.88
N LEU A 66 -21.37 -5.74 -21.92
CA LEU A 66 -22.27 -6.74 -22.48
C LEU A 66 -22.41 -7.96 -21.57
N LEU A 67 -21.36 -8.38 -20.86
CA LEU A 67 -21.42 -9.57 -20.01
C LEU A 67 -22.49 -9.45 -18.90
N PRO A 68 -22.51 -8.39 -18.05
CA PRO A 68 -23.54 -8.26 -17.02
C PRO A 68 -24.96 -8.08 -17.60
N VAL A 69 -25.09 -7.44 -18.77
CA VAL A 69 -26.38 -7.25 -19.44
C VAL A 69 -26.93 -8.57 -19.97
N VAL A 70 -26.09 -9.44 -20.53
CA VAL A 70 -26.47 -10.79 -20.98
C VAL A 70 -26.93 -11.65 -19.79
N PHE A 71 -26.20 -11.63 -18.67
CA PHE A 71 -26.61 -12.37 -17.47
C PHE A 71 -27.97 -11.91 -16.94
N LEU A 72 -28.23 -10.60 -16.91
CA LEU A 72 -29.52 -10.07 -16.49
C LEU A 72 -30.65 -10.50 -17.43
N ALA A 73 -30.44 -10.46 -18.74
CA ALA A 73 -31.43 -10.91 -19.72
C ALA A 73 -31.74 -12.41 -19.62
N LEU A 74 -30.72 -13.25 -19.38
CA LEU A 74 -30.91 -14.68 -19.16
C LEU A 74 -31.68 -14.97 -17.86
N PHE A 75 -31.38 -14.23 -16.79
CA PHE A 75 -32.07 -14.38 -15.51
C PHE A 75 -33.54 -13.99 -15.58
N THR A 76 -33.86 -12.87 -16.25
CA THR A 76 -35.26 -12.44 -16.45
C THR A 76 -36.02 -13.41 -17.34
N ALA A 77 -35.40 -13.93 -18.40
CA ALA A 77 -36.00 -14.96 -19.26
C ALA A 77 -36.28 -16.26 -18.49
N LEU A 78 -35.36 -16.69 -17.62
CA LEU A 78 -35.54 -17.87 -16.78
C LEU A 78 -36.71 -17.71 -15.80
N ILE A 79 -36.80 -16.56 -15.11
CA ILE A 79 -37.92 -16.28 -14.19
C ILE A 79 -39.25 -16.30 -14.95
N LEU A 80 -39.32 -15.67 -16.13
CA LEU A 80 -40.53 -15.64 -16.93
C LEU A 80 -40.94 -17.03 -17.40
N ALA A 81 -39.99 -17.86 -17.84
CA ALA A 81 -40.25 -19.25 -18.23
C ALA A 81 -40.76 -20.10 -17.05
N VAL A 82 -40.19 -19.95 -15.86
CA VAL A 82 -40.66 -20.64 -14.65
C VAL A 82 -42.08 -20.18 -14.28
N TYR A 83 -42.36 -18.88 -14.38
CA TYR A 83 -43.69 -18.34 -14.09
C TYR A 83 -44.75 -18.90 -15.05
N THR A 84 -44.47 -18.93 -16.36
CA THR A 84 -45.43 -19.41 -17.36
C THR A 84 -45.72 -20.90 -17.21
N VAL A 85 -44.70 -21.72 -16.94
CA VAL A 85 -44.86 -23.17 -16.65
C VAL A 85 -45.71 -23.39 -15.40
N ASN A 86 -45.42 -22.68 -14.31
CA ASN A 86 -46.18 -22.80 -13.06
C ASN A 86 -47.64 -22.36 -13.22
N HIS A 87 -47.88 -21.31 -13.99
CA HIS A 87 -49.21 -20.82 -14.28
C HIS A 87 -49.99 -21.79 -15.19
N ALA A 88 -49.34 -22.41 -16.18
CA ALA A 88 -49.94 -23.45 -17.01
C ALA A 88 -50.31 -24.71 -16.19
N ALA A 89 -49.43 -25.14 -15.28
CA ALA A 89 -49.69 -26.27 -14.38
C ALA A 89 -50.90 -26.01 -13.47
N ARG A 90 -51.06 -24.78 -12.94
CA ARG A 90 -52.21 -24.40 -12.10
C ARG A 90 -53.54 -24.37 -12.85
N ARG A 91 -53.54 -24.11 -14.16
CA ARG A 91 -54.76 -24.13 -14.98
C ARG A 91 -55.24 -25.56 -15.31
N ASN A 92 -54.35 -26.55 -15.30
CA ASN A 92 -54.68 -27.94 -15.66
C ASN A 92 -55.16 -28.80 -14.47
N VAL A 93 -55.15 -28.25 -13.25
CA VAL A 93 -55.51 -28.96 -11.99
C VAL A 93 -56.90 -28.55 -11.46
N ASN A 94 -57.59 -27.63 -12.13
CA ASN A 94 -59.00 -27.26 -11.89
C ASN A 94 -59.86 -27.64 -13.10
#